data_AF-A0A919F9Z4-F1
#
_entry.id   AF-A0A919F9Z4-F1
#
_cell.length_a   1.000
_cell.length_b   1.000
_cell.length_c   1.000
_cell.angle_alpha   90.00
_cell.angle_beta   90.00
_cell.angle_gamma   90.00
#
_symmetry.space_group_name_H-M   'P 1'
#
loop_
_entity.id
_entity.type
_entity.pdbx_description
1 polymer ?
#
loop_
_entity_poly.entity_id
_entity_poly.type
_entity_poly.pdbx_seq_one_letter_code
_entity_poly.pdbx_strand_id
1 'polypeptide(L)'
;MKLLPRIHDIYVGRAVLTTVLLTWAVLVGLFVMMGVSDQFKDIGKGSYTFAHAVAYVAYGVPRNAYNLFPTAAVIGALMGLGQMAATSELTALRALGLSRRRLGLSVAATIAILTAAMVVNGETLAPWAQNQADVLKANAKYNTNMATARYSGLWAREGDTFLNAQGGEEKLGESGGTSLQLHDVRLYQVGDDGRLETLTYAVSAEHVSSGWVLHGVRRDTFEPRSVKRETFERLPWNSRLDPAALAAGLSRPRNLSVRELHDSIEYRQRNGLDARDYEDQYWSRWFYPANVLALCLAAVPFAFGSLRSGGMGKRLFLGVLFALGFWLLQLFFGRMAGALKLDYRIAYALSPVMMLLISGWLFRRRSS
;
A
#
# COMPACT_ATOMS: atom_id res chain seq x y z
N MET A 1 -1.46 -13.41 -35.07
CA MET A 1 -2.35 -14.18 -34.16
C MET A 1 -3.56 -13.31 -33.85
N LYS A 2 -4.78 -13.69 -34.27
CA LYS A 2 -5.98 -12.89 -33.95
C LYS A 2 -6.26 -13.02 -32.44
N LEU A 3 -6.04 -11.93 -31.69
CA LEU A 3 -6.27 -11.76 -30.25
C LEU A 3 -7.76 -11.64 -29.88
N LEU A 4 -8.68 -11.91 -30.81
CA LEU A 4 -10.12 -11.85 -30.55
C LEU A 4 -10.54 -13.06 -29.69
N PRO A 5 -11.28 -12.84 -28.59
CA PRO A 5 -11.72 -13.91 -27.71
C PRO A 5 -12.62 -14.87 -28.48
N ARG A 6 -12.26 -16.15 -28.51
CA ARG A 6 -13.12 -17.20 -29.04
C ARG A 6 -13.96 -17.80 -27.90
N ILE A 7 -14.98 -18.57 -28.26
CA ILE A 7 -15.93 -19.17 -27.30
C ILE A 7 -15.21 -20.00 -26.22
N HIS A 8 -14.17 -20.76 -26.60
CA HIS A 8 -13.40 -21.57 -25.64
C HIS A 8 -12.58 -20.70 -24.66
N ASP A 9 -12.13 -19.51 -25.08
CA ASP A 9 -11.39 -18.57 -24.21
C ASP A 9 -12.35 -17.98 -23.16
N ILE A 10 -13.58 -17.65 -23.56
CA ILE A 10 -14.64 -17.16 -22.67
C ILE A 10 -15.07 -18.24 -21.68
N TYR A 11 -15.19 -19.50 -22.13
CA TYR A 11 -15.57 -20.62 -21.28
C TYR A 11 -14.53 -20.86 -20.16
N VAL A 12 -13.26 -21.00 -20.52
CA VAL A 12 -12.15 -21.16 -19.55
C VAL A 12 -12.06 -19.95 -18.64
N GLY A 13 -12.16 -18.75 -19.21
CA GLY A 13 -12.14 -17.50 -18.46
C GLY A 13 -13.26 -17.41 -17.43
N ARG A 14 -14.49 -17.78 -17.80
CA ARG A 14 -15.64 -17.77 -16.88
C ARG A 14 -15.47 -18.78 -15.74
N ALA A 15 -14.96 -19.98 -16.03
CA ALA A 15 -14.69 -20.98 -14.99
C ALA A 15 -13.64 -20.51 -13.98
N VAL A 16 -12.54 -19.91 -14.47
CA VAL A 16 -11.49 -19.34 -13.62
C VAL A 16 -12.00 -18.11 -12.87
N LEU A 17 -12.75 -17.22 -13.52
CA LEU A 17 -13.32 -16.03 -12.91
C LEU A 17 -14.19 -16.40 -11.70
N THR A 18 -15.12 -17.35 -11.85
CA THR A 18 -15.99 -17.78 -10.76
C THR A 18 -15.19 -18.34 -9.59
N THR A 19 -14.21 -19.20 -9.86
CA THR A 19 -13.40 -19.81 -8.80
C THR A 19 -12.49 -18.80 -8.09
N VAL A 20 -11.89 -17.86 -8.83
CA VAL A 20 -11.13 -16.73 -8.26
C VAL A 20 -12.01 -15.85 -7.39
N LEU A 21 -13.20 -15.45 -7.86
CA LEU A 21 -14.13 -14.63 -7.09
C LEU A 21 -14.60 -15.34 -5.81
N LEU A 22 -14.89 -16.64 -5.88
CA LEU A 22 -15.27 -17.44 -4.70
C LEU A 22 -14.12 -17.53 -3.69
N THR A 23 -12.90 -17.85 -4.14
CA THR A 23 -11.72 -17.87 -3.26
C THR A 23 -11.47 -16.50 -2.64
N TRP A 24 -11.59 -15.44 -3.44
CA TRP A 24 -11.40 -14.07 -2.97
C TRP A 24 -12.45 -13.65 -1.95
N ALA A 25 -13.71 -13.99 -2.17
CA ALA A 25 -14.79 -13.75 -1.21
C ALA A 25 -14.54 -14.47 0.14
N VAL A 26 -14.04 -15.71 0.11
CA VAL A 26 -13.68 -16.45 1.33
C VAL A 26 -12.54 -15.77 2.08
N LEU A 27 -11.47 -15.36 1.38
CA LEU A 27 -10.31 -14.70 2.00
C LEU A 27 -10.68 -13.32 2.57
N VAL A 28 -11.46 -12.53 1.83
CA VAL A 28 -11.94 -11.22 2.31
C VAL A 28 -12.92 -11.40 3.46
N GLY A 29 -13.81 -12.41 3.42
CA GLY A 29 -14.72 -12.72 4.52
C GLY A 29 -13.97 -13.10 5.80
N LEU A 30 -12.91 -13.91 5.68
CA LEU A 30 -12.04 -14.24 6.81
C LEU A 30 -11.35 -12.98 7.37
N PHE A 31 -10.88 -12.09 6.49
CA PHE A 31 -10.32 -10.80 6.90
C PHE A 31 -11.34 -9.94 7.65
N VAL A 32 -12.57 -9.84 7.17
CA VAL A 32 -13.64 -9.07 7.85
C VAL A 32 -13.92 -9.65 9.23
N MET A 33 -14.03 -10.98 9.34
CA MET A 33 -14.25 -11.66 10.61
C MET A 33 -13.11 -11.39 11.61
N MET A 34 -11.86 -11.56 11.19
CA MET A 34 -10.69 -11.27 12.03
C MET A 34 -10.62 -9.78 12.39
N GLY A 35 -10.87 -8.89 11.43
CA GLY A 35 -10.83 -7.45 11.63
C GLY A 35 -11.84 -6.98 12.67
N VAL A 36 -13.08 -7.50 12.65
CA VAL A 36 -14.08 -7.20 13.68
C VAL A 36 -13.64 -7.74 15.03
N SER A 37 -13.08 -8.96 15.08
CA SER A 37 -12.56 -9.55 16.31
C SER A 37 -11.46 -8.70 16.94
N ASP A 38 -10.53 -8.18 16.13
CA ASP A 38 -9.46 -7.31 16.60
C ASP A 38 -9.99 -5.98 17.15
N GLN A 39 -11.09 -5.46 16.61
CA GLN A 39 -11.70 -4.23 17.10
C GLN A 39 -12.42 -4.40 18.45
N PHE A 40 -12.76 -5.62 18.88
CA PHE A 40 -13.42 -5.82 20.18
C PHE A 40 -12.63 -5.25 21.36
N LYS A 41 -11.29 -5.25 21.27
CA LYS A 41 -10.40 -4.70 22.31
C LYS A 41 -10.48 -3.18 22.46
N ASP A 42 -11.03 -2.49 21.46
CA ASP A 42 -11.15 -1.03 21.43
C ASP A 42 -12.60 -0.56 21.68
N ILE A 43 -13.58 -1.47 21.70
CA ILE A 43 -14.97 -1.14 22.02
C ILE A 43 -15.08 -0.68 23.47
N GLY A 44 -15.77 0.45 23.68
CA GLY A 44 -15.93 1.06 25.00
C GLY A 44 -14.82 2.04 25.41
N LYS A 45 -13.83 2.29 24.54
CA LYS A 45 -12.87 3.40 24.72
C LYS A 45 -13.41 4.67 24.07
N GLY A 46 -13.74 5.68 24.88
CA GLY A 46 -14.31 6.94 24.38
C GLY A 46 -15.75 6.74 23.89
N SER A 47 -16.06 7.21 22.67
CA SER A 47 -17.35 7.04 22.00
C SER A 47 -17.35 5.89 20.97
N TYR A 48 -16.33 5.02 21.00
CA TYR A 48 -16.17 3.91 20.05
C TYR A 48 -17.14 2.75 20.34
N THR A 49 -18.18 2.65 19.51
CA THR A 49 -19.23 1.60 19.59
C THR A 49 -18.98 0.44 18.62
N PHE A 50 -19.73 -0.65 18.76
CA PHE A 50 -19.69 -1.79 17.82
C PHE A 50 -20.00 -1.38 16.37
N ALA A 51 -20.91 -0.42 16.16
CA ALA A 51 -21.20 0.10 14.83
C ALA A 51 -19.97 0.78 14.20
N HIS A 52 -19.18 1.52 14.98
CA HIS A 52 -17.92 2.11 14.52
C HIS A 52 -16.89 1.04 14.16
N ALA A 53 -16.82 -0.05 14.94
CA ALA A 53 -15.95 -1.18 14.63
C ALA A 53 -16.30 -1.86 13.30
N VAL A 54 -17.60 -2.12 13.06
CA VAL A 54 -18.06 -2.71 11.79
C VAL A 54 -17.79 -1.77 10.62
N ALA A 55 -18.09 -0.47 10.77
CA ALA A 55 -17.82 0.53 9.73
C ALA A 55 -16.31 0.65 9.44
N TYR A 56 -15.45 0.66 10.46
CA TYR A 56 -13.99 0.67 10.30
C TYR A 56 -13.51 -0.53 9.46
N VAL A 57 -13.99 -1.72 9.78
CA VAL A 57 -13.62 -2.94 9.04
C VAL A 57 -14.17 -2.91 7.61
N ALA A 58 -15.39 -2.43 7.42
CA ALA A 58 -16.00 -2.28 6.10
C ALA A 58 -15.19 -1.33 5.20
N TYR A 59 -14.76 -0.19 5.73
CA TYR A 59 -13.87 0.73 5.00
C TYR A 59 -12.48 0.13 4.73
N GLY A 60 -12.03 -0.84 5.54
CA GLY A 60 -10.81 -1.60 5.28
C GLY A 60 -10.93 -2.64 4.17
N VAL A 61 -12.16 -3.02 3.74
CA VAL A 61 -12.38 -4.09 2.76
C VAL A 61 -11.71 -3.79 1.42
N PRO A 62 -11.89 -2.63 0.75
CA PRO A 62 -11.28 -2.37 -0.56
C PRO A 62 -9.76 -2.53 -0.54
N ARG A 63 -9.12 -2.10 0.57
CA ARG A 63 -7.68 -2.22 0.72
C ARG A 63 -7.22 -3.66 0.89
N ASN A 64 -7.91 -4.43 1.73
CA ASN A 64 -7.53 -5.80 1.98
C ASN A 64 -7.89 -6.72 0.80
N ALA A 65 -8.95 -6.39 0.07
CA ALA A 65 -9.29 -7.00 -1.20
C ALA A 65 -8.14 -6.87 -2.20
N TYR A 66 -7.53 -5.68 -2.32
CA TYR A 66 -6.31 -5.47 -3.14
C TYR A 66 -5.11 -6.31 -2.66
N ASN A 67 -4.84 -6.33 -1.35
CA ASN A 67 -3.70 -7.05 -0.79
C ASN A 67 -3.84 -8.58 -0.92
N LEU A 68 -5.05 -9.12 -0.78
CA LEU A 68 -5.33 -10.56 -0.80
C LEU A 68 -5.52 -11.10 -2.22
N PHE A 69 -5.74 -10.22 -3.21
CA PHE A 69 -6.04 -10.63 -4.57
C PHE A 69 -4.96 -11.50 -5.24
N PRO A 70 -3.64 -11.25 -5.12
CA PRO A 70 -2.62 -12.14 -5.72
C PRO A 70 -2.73 -13.59 -5.23
N THR A 71 -2.95 -13.76 -3.92
CA THR A 71 -3.16 -15.07 -3.27
C THR A 71 -4.47 -15.71 -3.74
N ALA A 72 -5.56 -14.92 -3.79
CA ALA A 72 -6.85 -15.41 -4.27
C ALA A 72 -6.80 -15.83 -5.75
N ALA A 73 -6.10 -15.06 -6.58
CA ALA A 73 -5.97 -15.29 -8.02
C ALA A 73 -5.24 -16.60 -8.31
N VAL A 74 -4.12 -16.89 -7.62
CA VAL A 74 -3.38 -18.14 -7.87
C VAL A 74 -4.14 -19.37 -7.37
N ILE A 75 -4.74 -19.30 -6.17
CA ILE A 75 -5.54 -20.39 -5.60
C ILE A 75 -6.77 -20.63 -6.48
N GLY A 76 -7.51 -19.58 -6.80
CA GLY A 76 -8.70 -19.65 -7.65
C GLY A 76 -8.39 -20.18 -9.05
N ALA A 77 -7.31 -19.70 -9.70
CA ALA A 77 -6.90 -20.19 -11.01
C ALA A 77 -6.54 -21.69 -10.99
N LEU A 78 -5.84 -22.16 -9.96
CA LEU A 78 -5.55 -23.58 -9.78
C LEU A 78 -6.80 -24.42 -9.50
N MET A 79 -7.74 -23.88 -8.72
CA MET A 79 -9.01 -24.55 -8.46
C MET A 79 -9.87 -24.64 -9.72
N GLY A 80 -10.01 -23.55 -10.47
CA GLY A 80 -10.76 -23.49 -11.72
C GLY A 80 -10.18 -24.42 -12.79
N LEU A 81 -8.89 -24.28 -13.10
CA LEU A 81 -8.22 -25.16 -14.06
C LEU A 81 -8.21 -26.62 -13.58
N GLY A 82 -8.03 -26.84 -12.29
CA GLY A 82 -8.06 -28.17 -11.70
C GLY A 82 -9.44 -28.81 -11.85
N GLN A 83 -10.52 -28.07 -11.63
CA GLN A 83 -11.88 -28.60 -11.79
C GLN A 83 -12.15 -29.01 -13.23
N MET A 84 -11.80 -28.16 -14.21
CA MET A 84 -11.89 -28.49 -15.64
C MET A 84 -11.02 -29.69 -16.03
N ALA A 85 -9.88 -29.89 -15.35
CA ALA A 85 -9.04 -31.06 -15.55
C ALA A 85 -9.67 -32.34 -14.95
N ALA A 86 -10.39 -32.25 -13.83
CA ALA A 86 -11.11 -33.37 -13.22
C ALA A 86 -12.30 -33.82 -14.07
N THR A 87 -13.06 -32.89 -14.65
CA THR A 87 -14.19 -33.19 -15.55
C THR A 87 -13.75 -33.57 -16.96
N SER A 88 -12.45 -33.71 -17.21
CA SER A 88 -11.85 -34.00 -18.52
C SER A 88 -12.12 -32.96 -19.62
N GLU A 89 -12.75 -31.82 -19.31
CA GLU A 89 -12.97 -30.71 -20.25
C GLU A 89 -11.64 -30.18 -20.82
N LEU A 90 -10.63 -30.07 -19.97
CA LEU A 90 -9.31 -29.57 -20.36
C LEU A 90 -8.59 -30.52 -21.31
N THR A 91 -8.87 -31.82 -21.21
CA THR A 91 -8.36 -32.87 -22.12
C THR A 91 -9.12 -32.83 -23.45
N ALA A 92 -10.44 -32.68 -23.41
CA ALA A 92 -11.27 -32.54 -24.60
C ALA A 92 -10.87 -31.31 -25.44
N LEU A 93 -10.68 -30.16 -24.80
CA LEU A 93 -10.20 -28.94 -25.46
C LEU A 93 -8.83 -29.14 -26.13
N ARG A 94 -7.93 -29.91 -25.51
CA ARG A 94 -6.64 -30.25 -26.09
C ARG A 94 -6.74 -31.22 -27.26
N ALA A 95 -7.68 -32.16 -27.23
CA ALA A 95 -7.95 -33.07 -28.35
C ALA A 95 -8.42 -32.33 -29.60
N LEU A 96 -9.09 -31.18 -29.43
CA LEU A 96 -9.47 -30.26 -30.50
C LEU A 96 -8.29 -29.38 -31.02
N GLY A 97 -7.05 -29.67 -30.60
CA GLY A 97 -5.85 -28.97 -31.06
C GLY A 97 -5.49 -27.71 -30.28
N LEU A 98 -6.14 -27.42 -29.13
CA LEU A 98 -5.76 -26.27 -28.30
C LEU A 98 -4.47 -26.55 -27.52
N SER A 99 -3.47 -25.70 -27.72
CA SER A 99 -2.20 -25.78 -27.00
C SER A 99 -2.35 -25.32 -25.53
N ARG A 100 -1.52 -25.88 -24.64
CA ARG A 100 -1.45 -25.47 -23.22
C ARG A 100 -1.15 -23.97 -23.06
N ARG A 101 -0.33 -23.41 -23.97
CA ARG A 101 0.00 -21.98 -24.01
C ARG A 101 -1.23 -21.13 -24.28
N ARG A 102 -2.10 -21.54 -25.21
CA ARG A 102 -3.32 -20.81 -25.53
C ARG A 102 -4.29 -20.79 -24.35
N LEU A 103 -4.48 -21.94 -23.70
CA LEU A 103 -5.32 -22.02 -22.48
C LEU A 103 -4.74 -21.16 -21.34
N GLY A 104 -3.42 -21.16 -21.16
CA GLY A 104 -2.75 -20.28 -20.19
C GLY A 104 -2.94 -18.79 -20.50
N LEU A 105 -2.95 -18.40 -21.78
CA LEU A 105 -3.25 -17.03 -22.20
C LEU A 105 -4.69 -16.63 -21.91
N SER A 106 -5.68 -17.53 -22.10
CA SER A 106 -7.08 -17.25 -21.74
C SER A 106 -7.22 -16.96 -20.24
N VAL A 107 -6.55 -17.77 -19.40
CA VAL A 107 -6.50 -17.56 -17.94
C VAL A 107 -5.80 -16.26 -17.57
N ALA A 108 -4.64 -16.00 -18.16
CA ALA A 108 -3.88 -14.78 -17.91
C ALA A 108 -4.68 -13.53 -18.32
N ALA A 109 -5.44 -13.58 -19.42
CA ALA A 109 -6.29 -12.47 -19.84
C ALA A 109 -7.42 -12.20 -18.83
N THR A 110 -8.09 -13.23 -18.33
CA THR A 110 -9.10 -13.08 -17.27
C THR A 110 -8.52 -12.49 -16.00
N ILE A 111 -7.37 -12.98 -15.56
CA ILE A 111 -6.69 -12.48 -14.37
C ILE A 111 -6.19 -11.06 -14.59
N ALA A 112 -5.70 -10.71 -15.78
CA ALA A 112 -5.28 -9.36 -16.12
C ALA A 112 -6.42 -8.35 -16.00
N ILE A 113 -7.64 -8.70 -16.44
CA ILE A 113 -8.82 -7.84 -16.30
C ILE A 113 -9.14 -7.58 -14.82
N LEU A 114 -9.17 -8.63 -13.99
CA LEU A 114 -9.38 -8.48 -12.55
C LEU A 114 -8.27 -7.69 -11.87
N THR A 115 -7.02 -7.91 -12.31
CA THR A 115 -5.84 -7.19 -11.80
C THR A 115 -5.93 -5.71 -12.14
N ALA A 116 -6.36 -5.35 -13.36
CA ALA A 116 -6.57 -3.97 -13.77
C ALA A 116 -7.64 -3.29 -12.90
N ALA A 117 -8.75 -3.97 -12.61
CA ALA A 117 -9.75 -3.47 -11.67
C ALA A 117 -9.16 -3.25 -10.26
N MET A 118 -8.26 -4.14 -9.81
CA MET A 118 -7.55 -3.97 -8.54
C MET A 118 -6.55 -2.82 -8.56
N VAL A 119 -5.86 -2.56 -9.65
CA VAL A 119 -4.98 -1.39 -9.79
C VAL A 119 -5.78 -0.10 -9.65
N VAL A 120 -6.93 0.00 -10.30
CA VAL A 120 -7.84 1.15 -10.16
C VAL A 120 -8.30 1.30 -8.71
N ASN A 121 -8.71 0.21 -8.07
CA ASN A 121 -9.08 0.19 -6.65
C ASN A 121 -7.92 0.64 -5.74
N GLY A 122 -6.69 0.20 -6.01
CA GLY A 122 -5.49 0.55 -5.25
C GLY A 122 -5.09 2.02 -5.34
N GLU A 123 -5.46 2.72 -6.42
CA GLU A 123 -5.16 4.14 -6.61
C GLU A 123 -6.28 5.05 -6.11
N THR A 124 -7.53 4.58 -6.07
CA THR A 124 -8.71 5.43 -5.80
C THR A 124 -9.45 5.01 -4.53
N LEU A 125 -10.22 3.91 -4.61
CA LEU A 125 -11.15 3.48 -3.58
C LEU A 125 -10.44 3.02 -2.31
N ALA A 126 -9.31 2.33 -2.42
CA ALA A 126 -8.59 1.79 -1.26
C ALA A 126 -7.90 2.87 -0.40
N PRO A 127 -7.15 3.84 -0.96
CA PRO A 127 -6.63 4.97 -0.18
C PRO A 127 -7.75 5.79 0.46
N TRP A 128 -8.79 6.12 -0.32
CA TRP A 128 -9.93 6.88 0.18
C TRP A 128 -10.64 6.17 1.34
N ALA A 129 -10.98 4.90 1.17
CA ALA A 129 -11.70 4.14 2.19
C ALA A 129 -10.85 3.96 3.44
N GLN A 130 -9.55 3.69 3.30
CA GLN A 130 -8.64 3.58 4.43
C GLN A 130 -8.51 4.89 5.20
N ASN A 131 -8.44 6.03 4.50
CA ASN A 131 -8.44 7.34 5.15
C ASN A 131 -9.74 7.56 5.94
N GLN A 132 -10.91 7.22 5.39
CA GLN A 132 -12.18 7.30 6.12
C GLN A 132 -12.24 6.37 7.34
N ALA A 133 -11.67 5.17 7.24
CA ALA A 133 -11.54 4.26 8.38
C ALA A 133 -10.72 4.90 9.50
N ASP A 134 -9.57 5.46 9.16
CA ASP A 134 -8.66 6.08 10.12
C ASP A 134 -9.30 7.34 10.76
N VAL A 135 -10.02 8.15 9.98
CA VAL A 135 -10.84 9.30 10.46
C VAL A 135 -11.88 8.84 11.48
N LEU A 136 -12.68 7.83 11.12
CA LEU A 136 -13.77 7.32 11.95
C LEU A 136 -13.24 6.81 13.29
N LYS A 137 -12.14 6.04 13.25
CA LYS A 137 -11.52 5.48 14.45
C LYS A 137 -10.90 6.57 15.33
N ALA A 138 -10.24 7.56 14.74
CA ALA A 138 -9.65 8.66 15.48
C ALA A 138 -10.72 9.51 16.21
N ASN A 139 -11.76 9.93 15.48
CA ASN A 139 -12.83 10.75 16.04
C ASN A 139 -13.56 10.03 17.18
N ALA A 140 -13.91 8.75 17.00
CA ALA A 140 -14.68 8.01 17.99
C ALA A 140 -13.83 7.55 19.21
N LYS A 141 -12.52 7.36 19.05
CA LYS A 141 -11.65 6.96 20.17
C LYS A 141 -11.18 8.15 21.00
N TYR A 142 -10.90 9.29 20.37
CA TYR A 142 -10.28 10.44 21.02
C TYR A 142 -11.22 11.63 21.25
N ASN A 143 -12.49 11.57 20.80
CA ASN A 143 -13.49 12.64 20.97
C ASN A 143 -12.95 14.04 20.58
N THR A 144 -12.00 14.10 19.66
CA THR A 144 -11.25 15.30 19.28
C THR A 144 -11.31 15.43 17.76
N ASN A 145 -11.48 16.66 17.25
CA ASN A 145 -11.44 16.93 15.81
C ASN A 145 -10.14 16.38 15.21
N MET A 146 -10.26 15.65 14.11
CA MET A 146 -9.16 14.93 13.46
C MET A 146 -7.96 15.80 13.12
N ALA A 147 -8.12 17.11 12.92
CA ALA A 147 -7.00 18.01 12.71
C ALA A 147 -6.09 18.08 13.95
N THR A 148 -6.67 18.27 15.14
CA THR A 148 -5.90 18.32 16.40
C THR A 148 -5.22 16.99 16.69
N ALA A 149 -5.86 15.86 16.36
CA ALA A 149 -5.28 14.52 16.53
C ALA A 149 -4.24 14.14 15.45
N ARG A 150 -4.40 14.58 14.20
CA ARG A 150 -3.42 14.37 13.12
C ARG A 150 -2.13 15.13 13.38
N TYR A 151 -2.24 16.40 13.76
CA TYR A 151 -1.09 17.29 13.91
C TYR A 151 -0.57 17.34 15.37
N SER A 152 -1.02 16.44 16.24
CA SER A 152 -0.50 16.36 17.62
C SER A 152 0.87 15.69 17.65
N GLY A 153 1.88 16.43 18.11
CA GLY A 153 3.24 15.92 18.22
C GLY A 153 3.91 15.68 16.87
N LEU A 154 3.56 16.48 15.86
CA LEU A 154 4.15 16.44 14.53
C LEU A 154 5.65 16.77 14.62
N TRP A 155 6.49 15.92 14.02
CA TRP A 155 7.90 16.20 13.80
C TRP A 155 8.19 16.16 12.30
N ALA A 156 8.81 17.21 11.79
CA ALA A 156 9.27 17.28 10.41
C ALA A 156 10.71 17.82 10.37
N ARG A 157 11.44 17.48 9.30
CA ARG A 157 12.79 18.00 9.07
C ARG A 157 12.84 18.59 7.66
N GLU A 158 13.37 19.80 7.56
CA GLU A 158 13.68 20.51 6.32
C GLU A 158 15.14 20.97 6.40
N GLY A 159 16.02 20.35 5.60
CA GLY A 159 17.46 20.57 5.70
C GLY A 159 17.97 20.35 7.13
N ASP A 160 18.52 21.40 7.74
CA ASP A 160 19.04 21.39 9.11
C ASP A 160 18.08 21.99 10.14
N THR A 161 16.85 22.27 9.73
CA THR A 161 15.76 22.72 10.61
C THR A 161 14.82 21.56 10.95
N PHE A 162 14.65 21.30 12.23
CA PHE A 162 13.66 20.35 12.75
C PHE A 162 12.46 21.13 13.27
N LEU A 163 11.28 20.84 12.73
CA LEU A 163 10.00 21.36 13.17
C LEU A 163 9.35 20.38 14.14
N ASN A 164 8.85 20.90 15.25
CA ASN A 164 7.93 20.22 16.14
C ASN A 164 6.66 21.06 16.32
N ALA A 165 5.48 20.48 16.13
CA ALA A 165 4.21 21.13 16.45
C ALA A 165 3.40 20.25 17.40
N GLN A 166 2.84 20.84 18.46
CA GLN A 166 2.05 20.07 19.44
C GLN A 166 0.58 19.88 19.02
N GLY A 167 0.08 20.68 18.09
CA GLY A 167 -1.25 20.54 17.52
C GLY A 167 -1.38 21.29 16.21
N GLY A 168 -2.51 21.09 15.53
CA GLY A 168 -2.82 21.83 14.31
C GLY A 168 -4.29 21.69 13.95
N GLU A 169 -4.80 22.68 13.23
CA GLU A 169 -6.18 22.80 12.80
C GLU A 169 -6.21 23.25 11.33
N GLU A 170 -7.01 22.57 10.52
CA GLU A 170 -7.32 23.05 9.17
C GLU A 170 -8.48 24.03 9.29
N LYS A 171 -8.24 25.30 8.97
CA LYS A 171 -9.28 26.33 8.89
C LYS A 171 -9.72 26.48 7.45
N LEU A 172 -11.03 26.56 7.22
CA LEU A 172 -11.54 27.12 5.97
C LEU A 172 -11.31 28.63 6.02
N GLY A 173 -10.43 29.13 5.16
CA GLY A 173 -10.26 30.56 4.94
C GLY A 173 -11.52 31.16 4.32
N GLU A 174 -11.78 32.42 4.64
CA GLU A 174 -12.96 33.18 4.16
C GLU A 174 -13.07 33.26 2.62
N SER A 175 -11.99 32.93 1.90
CA SER A 175 -11.90 32.91 0.44
C SER A 175 -12.16 31.53 -0.20
N GLY A 176 -12.56 30.51 0.58
CA GLY A 176 -12.80 29.15 0.09
C GLY A 176 -11.56 28.27 -0.07
N GLY A 177 -10.39 28.69 0.44
CA GLY A 177 -9.17 27.89 0.52
C GLY A 177 -8.96 27.30 1.92
N THR A 178 -8.52 26.05 2.02
CA THR A 178 -8.16 25.43 3.31
C THR A 178 -6.77 25.90 3.73
N SER A 179 -6.66 26.65 4.83
CA SER A 179 -5.38 27.08 5.43
C SER A 179 -5.06 26.23 6.65
N LEU A 180 -3.88 25.60 6.67
CA LEU A 180 -3.40 24.84 7.82
C LEU A 180 -2.81 25.79 8.87
N GLN A 181 -3.29 25.72 10.10
CA GLN A 181 -2.75 26.43 11.25
C GLN A 181 -2.15 25.42 12.24
N LEU A 182 -0.87 25.53 12.56
CA LEU A 182 -0.19 24.73 13.58
C LEU A 182 -0.12 25.52 14.89
N HIS A 183 -0.15 24.82 16.02
CA HIS A 183 -0.11 25.37 17.37
C HIS A 183 1.11 24.86 18.14
N ASP A 184 1.71 25.74 18.95
CA ASP A 184 2.93 25.48 19.73
C ASP A 184 4.02 24.86 18.85
N VAL A 185 4.54 25.69 17.95
CA VAL A 185 5.53 25.31 16.95
C VAL A 185 6.93 25.65 17.46
N ARG A 186 7.84 24.68 17.38
CA ARG A 186 9.25 24.81 17.73
C ARG A 186 10.10 24.45 16.52
N LEU A 187 10.96 25.36 16.11
CA LEU A 187 11.94 25.13 15.06
C LEU A 187 13.32 25.06 15.72
N TYR A 188 14.00 23.93 15.55
CA TYR A 188 15.36 23.70 16.00
C TYR A 188 16.26 23.77 14.76
N GLN A 189 17.10 24.80 14.68
CA GLN A 189 18.09 24.91 13.60
C GLN A 189 19.44 24.42 14.13
N VAL A 190 19.94 23.37 13.51
CA VAL A 190 21.20 22.71 13.86
C VAL A 190 22.26 23.17 12.86
N GLY A 191 23.43 23.58 13.35
CA GLY A 191 24.56 23.93 12.51
C GLY A 191 25.28 22.70 11.94
N ASP A 192 26.21 22.92 11.01
CA ASP A 192 27.00 21.84 10.38
C ASP A 192 27.81 21.00 11.40
N ASP A 193 28.12 21.57 12.56
CA ASP A 193 28.82 20.92 13.66
C ASP A 193 27.91 20.07 14.56
N GLY A 194 26.62 19.97 14.22
CA GLY A 194 25.61 19.24 14.98
C GLY A 194 25.14 19.97 16.24
N ARG A 195 25.54 21.23 16.47
CA ARG A 195 25.11 22.02 17.62
C ARG A 195 23.85 22.81 17.28
N LEU A 196 23.02 23.05 18.30
CA LEU A 196 21.82 23.86 18.14
C LEU A 196 22.23 25.34 18.03
N GLU A 197 22.04 25.95 16.86
CA GLU A 197 22.33 27.37 16.63
C GLU A 197 21.16 28.25 17.05
N THR A 198 19.94 27.85 16.67
CA THR A 198 18.74 28.65 16.92
C THR A 198 17.57 27.79 17.35
N LEU A 199 16.85 28.23 18.40
CA LEU A 199 15.55 27.71 18.80
C LEU A 199 14.49 28.79 18.60
N THR A 200 13.59 28.58 17.63
CA THR A 200 12.46 29.47 17.40
C THR A 200 11.18 28.83 17.93
N TYR A 201 10.57 29.44 18.95
CA TYR A 201 9.24 29.10 19.45
C TYR A 201 8.21 30.03 18.82
N ALA A 202 7.08 29.51 18.36
CA ALA A 202 5.95 30.29 17.87
C ALA A 202 4.64 29.76 18.46
N VAL A 203 3.75 30.66 18.87
CA VAL A 203 2.42 30.30 19.40
C VAL A 203 1.58 29.62 18.33
N SER A 204 1.64 30.14 17.10
CA SER A 204 1.02 29.49 15.94
C SER A 204 1.78 29.73 14.65
N ALA A 205 1.63 28.82 13.69
CA ALA A 205 2.13 28.95 12.33
C ALA A 205 0.97 28.81 11.35
N GLU A 206 0.77 29.77 10.46
CA GLU A 206 -0.29 29.76 9.45
C GLU A 206 0.32 29.60 8.06
N HIS A 207 -0.24 28.70 7.25
CA HIS A 207 0.19 28.55 5.87
C HIS A 207 -0.59 29.50 4.94
N VAL A 208 0.13 30.46 4.33
CA VAL A 208 -0.38 31.45 3.39
C VAL A 208 0.17 31.15 1.99
N SER A 209 -0.45 31.68 0.93
CA SER A 209 -0.04 31.44 -0.47
C SER A 209 1.42 31.77 -0.80
N SER A 210 2.08 32.61 0.01
CA SER A 210 3.49 32.99 -0.14
C SER A 210 4.46 32.21 0.75
N GLY A 211 3.98 31.30 1.62
CA GLY A 211 4.78 30.55 2.58
C GLY A 211 4.17 30.50 3.97
N TRP A 212 4.94 30.06 4.96
CA TRP A 212 4.48 30.01 6.35
C TRP A 212 4.67 31.35 7.05
N VAL A 213 3.74 31.70 7.92
CA VAL A 213 3.82 32.88 8.78
C VAL A 213 3.71 32.44 10.23
N LEU A 214 4.74 32.73 11.01
CA LEU A 214 4.81 32.43 12.45
C LEU A 214 4.28 33.62 13.24
N HIS A 215 3.46 33.35 14.26
CA HIS A 215 2.85 34.34 15.15
C HIS A 215 3.30 34.15 16.59
N GLY A 216 3.58 35.26 17.29
CA GLY A 216 4.02 35.24 18.68
C GLY A 216 5.35 34.50 18.81
N VAL A 217 6.37 34.97 18.09
CA VAL A 217 7.63 34.27 17.88
C VAL A 217 8.65 34.71 18.92
N ARG A 218 9.30 33.74 19.56
CA ARG A 218 10.47 33.93 20.42
C ARG A 218 11.63 33.14 19.83
N ARG A 219 12.66 33.83 19.38
CA ARG A 219 13.87 33.24 18.81
C ARG A 219 15.01 33.36 19.80
N ASP A 220 15.55 32.22 20.21
CA ASP A 220 16.73 32.10 21.05
C ASP A 220 17.90 31.65 20.16
N THR A 221 18.89 32.53 19.98
CA THR A 221 20.12 32.23 19.23
C THR A 221 21.22 31.90 20.23
N PHE A 222 21.83 30.73 20.09
CA PHE A 222 22.88 30.25 20.96
C PHE A 222 24.25 30.67 20.41
N GLU A 223 24.89 31.60 21.10
CA GLU A 223 26.25 32.03 20.84
C GLU A 223 27.22 31.20 21.73
N PRO A 224 28.55 31.22 21.49
CA PRO A 224 29.50 30.38 22.21
C PRO A 224 29.47 30.52 23.75
N ARG A 225 28.99 31.65 24.28
CA ARG A 225 28.93 31.93 25.73
C ARG A 225 27.66 32.68 26.18
N SER A 226 26.71 32.92 25.28
CA SER A 226 25.53 33.75 25.53
C SER A 226 24.34 33.22 24.76
N VAL A 227 23.13 33.55 25.22
CA VAL A 227 21.90 33.30 24.47
C VAL A 227 21.27 34.64 24.18
N LYS A 228 21.13 34.97 22.90
CA LYS A 228 20.45 36.18 22.45
C LYS A 228 18.98 35.84 22.17
N ARG A 229 18.07 36.50 22.88
CA ARG A 229 16.62 36.31 22.73
C ARG A 229 16.01 37.50 21.99
N GLU A 230 15.28 37.22 20.93
CA GLU A 230 14.51 38.19 20.16
C GLU A 230 13.03 37.76 20.12
N THR A 231 12.13 38.74 20.19
CA THR A 231 10.69 38.51 20.14
C THR A 231 10.11 39.24 18.93
N PHE A 232 9.29 38.55 18.15
CA PHE A 232 8.60 39.11 16.99
C PHE A 232 7.11 38.81 17.09
N GLU A 233 6.26 39.76 16.74
CA GLU A 233 4.81 39.51 16.66
C GLU A 233 4.47 38.61 15.48
N ARG A 234 5.11 38.85 14.34
CA ARG A 234 4.94 38.09 13.10
C ARG A 234 6.28 37.91 12.41
N LEU A 235 6.58 36.69 11.98
CA LEU A 235 7.80 36.37 11.24
C LEU A 235 7.45 35.50 10.02
N PRO A 236 7.73 35.97 8.79
CA PRO A 236 7.59 35.13 7.61
C PRO A 236 8.67 34.05 7.64
N TRP A 237 8.26 32.80 7.45
CA TRP A 237 9.12 31.64 7.35
C TRP A 237 9.03 31.08 5.92
N ASN A 238 10.07 31.35 5.13
CA ASN A 238 10.20 30.88 3.75
C ASN A 238 10.59 29.40 3.72
N SER A 239 9.69 28.56 4.21
CA SER A 239 9.79 27.11 4.16
C SER A 239 9.05 26.57 2.94
N ARG A 240 9.60 25.50 2.35
CA ARG A 240 8.94 24.72 1.29
C ARG A 240 8.13 23.55 1.86
N LEU A 241 7.97 23.46 3.19
CA LEU A 241 7.10 22.48 3.83
C LEU A 241 5.65 22.72 3.39
N ASP A 242 5.15 21.93 2.46
CA ASP A 242 3.74 21.95 2.09
C ASP A 242 2.91 21.27 3.20
N PRO A 243 1.74 21.81 3.60
CA PRO A 243 0.74 21.08 4.38
C PRO A 243 0.53 19.63 3.91
N ALA A 244 0.56 19.37 2.60
CA ALA A 244 0.44 18.04 2.03
C ALA A 244 1.62 17.12 2.43
N ALA A 245 2.85 17.65 2.48
CA ALA A 245 4.04 16.90 2.90
C ALA A 245 4.01 16.58 4.40
N LEU A 246 3.52 17.51 5.23
CA LEU A 246 3.31 17.29 6.66
C LEU A 246 2.24 16.21 6.92
N ALA A 247 1.15 16.23 6.16
CA ALA A 247 0.10 15.21 6.24
C ALA A 247 0.57 13.82 5.74
N ALA A 248 1.44 13.78 4.72
CA ALA A 248 2.02 12.54 4.20
C ALA A 248 3.02 11.87 5.17
N GLY A 249 3.66 12.65 6.05
CA GLY A 249 4.52 12.12 7.11
C GLY A 249 3.75 11.36 8.21
N LEU A 250 2.48 11.69 8.42
CA LEU A 250 1.61 11.09 9.43
C LEU A 250 0.89 9.82 8.93
N SER A 251 0.74 9.71 7.61
CA SER A 251 0.09 8.57 6.97
C SER A 251 1.09 7.45 6.70
N ARG A 252 0.71 6.20 7.00
CA ARG A 252 1.56 5.04 6.69
C ARG A 252 1.82 5.00 5.17
N PRO A 253 3.06 4.77 4.68
CA PRO A 253 3.37 4.77 3.24
C PRO A 253 2.47 3.84 2.43
N ARG A 254 2.03 2.74 3.06
CA ARG A 254 1.06 1.82 2.49
C ARG A 254 -0.24 2.51 2.09
N ASN A 255 -0.77 3.46 2.85
CA ASN A 255 -2.12 4.02 2.66
C ASN A 255 -2.20 5.10 1.56
N LEU A 256 -1.06 5.66 1.14
CA LEU A 256 -0.99 6.74 0.14
C LEU A 256 -1.36 6.24 -1.26
N SER A 257 -1.65 7.12 -2.22
CA SER A 257 -1.76 6.84 -3.66
C SER A 257 -0.38 6.79 -4.32
N VAL A 258 -0.27 6.37 -5.58
CA VAL A 258 1.00 6.36 -6.33
C VAL A 258 1.56 7.77 -6.49
N ARG A 259 0.68 8.76 -6.70
CA ARG A 259 1.06 10.18 -6.80
C ARG A 259 1.61 10.70 -5.48
N GLU A 260 0.86 10.52 -4.38
CA GLU A 260 1.30 10.94 -3.04
C GLU A 260 2.61 10.24 -2.61
N LEU A 261 2.82 8.98 -3.01
CA LEU A 261 4.08 8.28 -2.80
C LEU A 261 5.24 8.95 -3.54
N HIS A 262 5.04 9.35 -4.79
CA HIS A 262 6.06 10.03 -5.58
C HIS A 262 6.47 11.36 -4.96
N ASP A 263 5.48 12.20 -4.60
CA ASP A 263 5.71 13.49 -3.98
C ASP A 263 6.42 13.35 -2.62
N SER A 264 6.05 12.31 -1.85
CA SER A 264 6.70 11.97 -0.58
C SER A 264 8.15 11.50 -0.74
N ILE A 265 8.45 10.71 -1.79
CA ILE A 265 9.82 10.27 -2.10
C ILE A 265 10.68 11.47 -2.46
N GLU A 266 10.18 12.34 -3.34
CA GLU A 266 10.90 13.54 -3.77
C GLU A 266 11.18 14.48 -2.58
N TYR A 267 10.18 14.71 -1.73
CA TYR A 267 10.34 15.47 -0.50
C TYR A 267 11.45 14.89 0.40
N ARG A 268 11.45 13.57 0.62
CA ARG A 268 12.43 12.92 1.50
C ARG A 268 13.84 12.95 0.92
N GLN A 269 13.99 12.67 -0.38
CA GLN A 269 15.28 12.73 -1.07
C GLN A 269 15.87 14.15 -1.05
N ARG A 270 15.05 15.18 -1.29
CA ARG A 270 15.47 16.59 -1.20
C ARG A 270 15.93 17.00 0.20
N ASN A 271 15.37 16.39 1.24
CA ASN A 271 15.68 16.68 2.64
C ASN A 271 16.72 15.72 3.26
N GLY A 272 17.37 14.86 2.46
CA GLY A 272 18.34 13.88 2.96
C GLY A 272 17.74 12.86 3.93
N LEU A 273 16.43 12.65 3.87
CA LEU A 273 15.69 11.69 4.69
C LEU A 273 15.66 10.32 4.04
N ASP A 274 15.52 9.27 4.85
CA ASP A 274 15.32 7.92 4.33
C ASP A 274 13.95 7.82 3.61
N ALA A 275 14.00 7.58 2.31
CA ALA A 275 12.84 7.42 1.42
C ALA A 275 12.57 5.95 1.07
N ARG A 276 13.38 5.01 1.56
CA ARG A 276 13.37 3.61 1.11
C ARG A 276 12.04 2.90 1.33
N ASP A 277 11.40 3.11 2.46
CA ASP A 277 10.08 2.52 2.74
C ASP A 277 9.00 3.03 1.76
N TYR A 278 9.15 4.26 1.26
CA TYR A 278 8.23 4.83 0.27
C TYR A 278 8.55 4.31 -1.13
N GLU A 279 9.84 4.23 -1.49
CA GLU A 279 10.31 3.64 -2.74
C GLU A 279 9.88 2.17 -2.87
N ASP A 280 10.00 1.39 -1.78
CA ASP A 280 9.53 0.00 -1.70
C ASP A 280 8.04 -0.09 -2.07
N GLN A 281 7.20 0.72 -1.43
CA GLN A 281 5.76 0.73 -1.70
C GLN A 281 5.44 1.23 -3.11
N TYR A 282 6.17 2.23 -3.61
CA TYR A 282 5.98 2.77 -4.96
C TYR A 282 6.26 1.70 -6.02
N TRP A 283 7.41 1.03 -5.96
CA TRP A 283 7.76 -0.02 -6.92
C TRP A 283 6.90 -1.26 -6.76
N SER A 284 6.49 -1.61 -5.54
CA SER A 284 5.57 -2.73 -5.32
C SER A 284 4.26 -2.61 -6.11
N ARG A 285 3.74 -1.37 -6.32
CA ARG A 285 2.50 -1.10 -7.06
C ARG A 285 2.68 -1.18 -8.56
N TRP A 286 3.79 -0.66 -9.07
CA TRP A 286 4.13 -0.76 -10.49
C TRP A 286 4.34 -2.21 -10.93
N PHE A 287 5.00 -3.01 -10.08
CA PHE A 287 5.21 -4.44 -10.34
C PHE A 287 4.02 -5.32 -9.92
N TYR A 288 3.04 -4.80 -9.20
CA TYR A 288 1.84 -5.54 -8.77
C TYR A 288 1.17 -6.33 -9.91
N PRO A 289 0.80 -5.72 -11.06
CA PRO A 289 0.13 -6.48 -12.12
C PRO A 289 1.01 -7.56 -12.74
N ALA A 290 2.30 -7.28 -12.91
CA ALA A 290 3.25 -8.26 -13.42
C ALA A 290 3.42 -9.43 -12.45
N ASN A 291 3.47 -9.14 -11.15
CA ASN A 291 3.63 -10.13 -10.08
C ASN A 291 2.43 -11.08 -10.01
N VAL A 292 1.20 -10.55 -10.06
CA VAL A 292 -0.01 -11.39 -10.07
C VAL A 292 -0.01 -12.32 -11.29
N LEU A 293 0.26 -11.77 -12.48
CA LEU A 293 0.27 -12.56 -13.71
C LEU A 293 1.38 -13.62 -13.70
N ALA A 294 2.59 -13.27 -13.26
CA ALA A 294 3.70 -14.21 -13.15
C ALA A 294 3.38 -15.34 -12.16
N LEU A 295 2.80 -15.02 -11.00
CA LEU A 295 2.40 -16.00 -10.01
C LEU A 295 1.34 -16.97 -10.56
N CYS A 296 0.31 -16.45 -11.21
CA CYS A 296 -0.72 -17.29 -11.82
C CYS A 296 -0.17 -18.14 -12.96
N LEU A 297 0.64 -17.57 -13.86
CA LEU A 297 1.29 -18.30 -14.95
C LEU A 297 2.26 -19.37 -14.45
N ALA A 298 2.97 -19.13 -13.34
CA ALA A 298 3.81 -20.12 -12.70
C ALA A 298 3.00 -21.31 -12.16
N ALA A 299 1.74 -21.11 -11.78
CA ALA A 299 0.87 -22.15 -11.28
C ALA A 299 0.19 -22.98 -12.39
N VAL A 300 -0.05 -22.37 -13.57
CA VAL A 300 -0.74 -23.00 -14.71
C VAL A 300 -0.17 -24.40 -15.08
N PRO A 301 1.16 -24.61 -15.25
CA PRO A 301 1.71 -25.92 -15.61
C PRO A 301 1.34 -27.04 -14.63
N PHE A 302 1.21 -26.72 -13.34
CA PHE A 302 0.89 -27.68 -12.31
C PHE A 302 -0.57 -28.13 -12.38
N ALA A 303 -1.48 -27.26 -12.82
CA ALA A 303 -2.89 -27.61 -13.05
C ALA A 303 -3.03 -28.71 -14.12
N PHE A 304 -2.20 -28.68 -15.16
CA PHE A 304 -2.20 -29.66 -16.26
C PHE A 304 -1.45 -30.96 -15.94
N GLY A 305 -0.53 -30.96 -14.98
CA GLY A 305 0.34 -32.09 -14.64
C GLY A 305 -0.11 -32.84 -13.39
N SER A 306 0.54 -32.54 -12.26
CA SER A 306 0.40 -33.29 -11.00
C SER A 306 -0.94 -33.17 -10.27
N LEU A 307 -1.85 -32.33 -10.79
CA LEU A 307 -3.16 -32.02 -10.21
C LEU A 307 -4.32 -32.77 -10.89
N ARG A 308 -4.06 -33.59 -11.92
CA ARG A 308 -5.09 -34.40 -12.58
C ARG A 308 -5.78 -35.38 -11.62
N SER A 309 -5.01 -36.09 -10.79
CA SER A 309 -5.50 -37.13 -9.88
C SER A 309 -5.49 -36.73 -8.39
N GLY A 310 -5.19 -35.47 -8.08
CA GLY A 310 -4.88 -35.03 -6.70
C GLY A 310 -6.06 -34.69 -5.79
N GLY A 311 -7.29 -34.73 -6.28
CA GLY A 311 -8.46 -34.21 -5.56
C GLY A 311 -8.43 -32.69 -5.33
N MET A 312 -9.50 -32.16 -4.75
CA MET A 312 -9.67 -30.72 -4.49
C MET A 312 -8.67 -30.19 -3.45
N GLY A 313 -8.40 -30.97 -2.39
CA GLY A 313 -7.49 -30.56 -1.30
C GLY A 313 -6.05 -30.33 -1.75
N LYS A 314 -5.49 -31.20 -2.60
CA LYS A 314 -4.13 -31.03 -3.14
C LYS A 314 -3.99 -29.78 -4.00
N ARG A 315 -5.05 -29.40 -4.73
CA ARG A 315 -5.09 -28.18 -5.56
C ARG A 315 -5.05 -26.93 -4.69
N LEU A 316 -5.89 -26.91 -3.64
CA LEU A 316 -5.90 -25.84 -2.65
C LEU A 316 -4.54 -25.71 -1.96
N PHE A 317 -4.00 -26.83 -1.46
CA PHE A 317 -2.70 -26.85 -0.78
C PHE A 317 -1.58 -26.32 -1.67
N LEU A 318 -1.50 -26.75 -2.93
CA LEU A 318 -0.50 -26.24 -3.87
C LEU A 318 -0.70 -24.75 -4.14
N GLY A 319 -1.93 -24.28 -4.29
CA GLY A 319 -2.19 -22.84 -4.48
C GLY A 319 -1.74 -22.00 -3.29
N VAL A 320 -2.01 -22.46 -2.07
CA VAL A 320 -1.52 -21.82 -0.85
C VAL A 320 0.00 -21.86 -0.80
N LEU A 321 0.63 -22.98 -1.17
CA LEU A 321 2.09 -23.10 -1.19
C LEU A 321 2.73 -22.14 -2.20
N PHE A 322 2.16 -21.99 -3.39
CA PHE A 322 2.62 -21.01 -4.39
C PHE A 322 2.46 -19.58 -3.89
N ALA A 323 1.30 -19.25 -3.32
CA ALA A 323 1.05 -17.92 -2.77
C ALA A 323 2.02 -17.58 -1.63
N LEU A 324 2.18 -18.50 -0.67
CA LEU A 324 3.09 -18.34 0.46
C LEU A 324 4.54 -18.25 0.00
N GLY A 325 4.96 -19.13 -0.92
CA GLY A 325 6.31 -19.11 -1.48
C GLY A 325 6.62 -17.81 -2.21
N PHE A 326 5.67 -17.29 -2.98
CA PHE A 326 5.81 -15.98 -3.63
C PHE A 326 5.87 -14.83 -2.62
N TRP A 327 5.00 -14.85 -1.61
CA TRP A 327 4.99 -13.86 -0.55
C TRP A 327 6.31 -13.83 0.22
N LEU A 328 6.87 -15.00 0.54
CA LEU A 328 8.18 -15.12 1.19
C LEU A 328 9.33 -14.64 0.30
N LEU A 329 9.32 -14.98 -0.99
CA LEU A 329 10.31 -14.49 -1.95
C LEU A 329 10.27 -12.96 -2.04
N GLN A 330 9.08 -12.38 -2.18
CA GLN A 330 8.91 -10.93 -2.25
C GLN A 330 9.33 -10.24 -0.95
N LEU A 331 9.00 -10.83 0.20
CA LEU A 331 9.46 -10.33 1.51
C LEU A 331 10.99 -10.38 1.62
N PHE A 332 11.61 -11.46 1.18
CA PHE A 332 13.06 -11.64 1.20
C PHE A 332 13.75 -10.61 0.31
N PHE A 333 13.35 -10.49 -0.96
CA PHE A 333 13.95 -9.54 -1.90
C PHE A 333 13.70 -8.08 -1.49
N GLY A 334 12.51 -7.74 -1.00
CA GLY A 334 12.20 -6.39 -0.52
C GLY A 334 13.04 -5.99 0.69
N ARG A 335 13.18 -6.87 1.69
CA ARG A 335 14.04 -6.62 2.85
C ARG A 335 15.52 -6.55 2.48
N MET A 336 15.96 -7.42 1.58
CA MET A 336 17.35 -7.44 1.11
C MET A 336 17.69 -6.17 0.31
N ALA A 337 16.76 -5.64 -0.48
CA ALA A 337 16.94 -4.38 -1.19
C ALA A 337 17.17 -3.22 -0.21
N GLY A 338 16.34 -3.13 0.83
CA GLY A 338 16.48 -2.13 1.89
C GLY A 338 17.80 -2.24 2.66
N ALA A 339 18.22 -3.48 2.98
CA ALA A 339 19.45 -3.75 3.74
C ALA A 339 20.73 -3.51 2.92
N LEU A 340 20.76 -3.97 1.66
CA LEU A 340 21.94 -3.86 0.78
C LEU A 340 21.98 -2.56 -0.03
N LYS A 341 21.00 -1.66 0.15
CA LYS A 341 20.84 -0.43 -0.65
C LYS A 341 20.77 -0.71 -2.16
N LEU A 342 20.17 -1.83 -2.54
CA LEU A 342 19.97 -2.19 -3.95
C LEU A 342 18.73 -1.48 -4.50
N ASP A 343 18.70 -1.26 -5.82
CA ASP A 343 17.53 -0.71 -6.49
C ASP A 343 16.32 -1.66 -6.34
N TYR A 344 15.24 -1.14 -5.74
CA TYR A 344 13.98 -1.85 -5.54
C TYR A 344 13.40 -2.42 -6.84
N ARG A 345 13.66 -1.80 -7.99
CA ARG A 345 13.22 -2.31 -9.31
C ARG A 345 13.75 -3.71 -9.57
N ILE A 346 15.02 -3.95 -9.25
CA ILE A 346 15.69 -5.24 -9.47
C ILE A 346 15.11 -6.28 -8.50
N ALA A 347 14.91 -5.89 -7.24
CA ALA A 347 14.34 -6.77 -6.22
C ALA A 347 12.92 -7.23 -6.57
N TYR A 348 12.06 -6.31 -7.01
CA TYR A 348 10.69 -6.64 -7.41
C TYR A 348 10.63 -7.43 -8.73
N ALA A 349 11.57 -7.22 -9.65
CA ALA A 349 11.66 -8.02 -10.88
C ALA A 349 12.21 -9.44 -10.64
N LEU A 350 13.09 -9.63 -9.66
CA LEU A 350 13.69 -10.94 -9.33
C LEU A 350 12.66 -11.95 -8.82
N SER A 351 11.71 -11.51 -7.98
CA SER A 351 10.69 -12.40 -7.40
C SER A 351 9.84 -13.16 -8.47
N PRO A 352 9.17 -12.50 -9.43
CA PRO A 352 8.41 -13.18 -10.48
C PRO A 352 9.30 -14.01 -11.41
N VAL A 353 10.51 -13.54 -11.73
CA VAL A 353 11.47 -14.30 -12.56
C VAL A 353 11.87 -15.59 -11.87
N MET A 354 12.26 -15.53 -10.60
CA MET A 354 12.60 -16.71 -9.80
C MET A 354 11.43 -17.68 -9.71
N MET A 355 10.21 -17.19 -9.48
CA MET A 355 9.03 -18.05 -9.41
C MET A 355 8.76 -18.76 -10.74
N LEU A 356 8.86 -18.05 -11.87
CA LEU A 356 8.70 -18.65 -13.20
C LEU A 356 9.80 -19.65 -13.54
N LEU A 357 11.06 -19.38 -13.14
CA LEU A 357 12.18 -20.29 -13.32
C LEU A 357 12.02 -21.57 -12.49
N ILE A 358 11.68 -21.44 -11.21
CA ILE A 358 11.43 -22.59 -10.31
C ILE A 358 10.26 -23.43 -10.85
N SER A 359 9.17 -22.79 -11.25
CA SER A 359 8.03 -23.46 -11.87
C SER A 359 8.42 -24.20 -13.15
N GLY A 360 9.15 -23.54 -14.05
CA GLY A 360 9.63 -24.12 -15.30
C GLY A 360 10.57 -25.30 -15.09
N TRP A 361 11.47 -25.22 -14.10
CA TRP A 361 12.40 -26.28 -13.75
C TRP A 361 11.69 -27.50 -13.14
N LEU A 362 10.79 -27.28 -12.18
CA LEU A 362 9.97 -28.32 -11.56
C LEU A 362 9.09 -29.03 -12.60
N PHE A 363 8.57 -28.28 -13.57
CA PHE A 363 7.78 -28.84 -14.66
C PHE A 363 8.63 -29.70 -15.61
N ARG A 364 9.83 -29.22 -16.00
CA ARG A 364 10.75 -29.97 -16.88
C ARG A 364 11.19 -31.29 -16.26
N ARG A 365 11.56 -31.31 -14.98
CA ARG A 365 11.99 -32.53 -14.27
C ARG A 365 10.92 -33.62 -14.13
N ARG A 366 9.63 -33.27 -14.30
CA ARG A 366 8.51 -34.24 -14.25
C ARG A 366 8.02 -34.66 -15.64
N SER A 367 8.47 -33.98 -16.69
CA SER A 367 8.12 -34.29 -18.08
C SER A 367 9.18 -35.19 -18.75
N SER A 368 10.37 -35.29 -18.18
CA SER A 368 11.34 -36.38 -18.39
C SER A 368 11.06 -37.49 -17.39
#